data_AF-A0A950Z5S5-F1
#
_entry.id   AF-A0A950Z5S5-F1
#
_cell.length_a   1.000
_cell.length_b   1.000
_cell.length_c   1.000
_cell.angle_alpha   90.00
_cell.angle_beta   90.00
_cell.angle_gamma   90.00
#
_symmetry.space_group_name_H-M   'P 1'
#
loop_
_entity.id
_entity.type
_entity.pdbx_description
1 polymer ?
#
loop_
_entity_poly.entity_id
_entity_poly.type
_entity_poly.pdbx_seq_one_letter_code
_entity_poly.pdbx_strand_id
1 'polypeptide(L)' 'MPEDTSDKKELRNSDEVALELMKFIAVTTGYGKGVPTAGFGGKGPRSSEEYADSLIELFERCRTVVRKVK' A
#
# COMPACT_ATOMS: atom_id res chain seq x y z
N MET A 1 20.64 -30.35 -3.23
CA MET A 1 20.70 -29.22 -4.18
C MET A 1 20.15 -27.98 -3.46
N PRO A 2 20.99 -27.01 -3.05
CA PRO A 2 20.54 -25.80 -2.36
C PRO A 2 20.61 -24.58 -3.28
N GLU A 3 19.63 -24.39 -4.17
CA GLU A 3 19.60 -23.23 -5.08
C GLU A 3 18.33 -22.36 -4.98
N ASP A 4 17.48 -22.51 -3.96
CA ASP A 4 16.18 -21.81 -3.92
C ASP A 4 16.02 -20.79 -2.76
N THR A 5 17.11 -20.40 -2.10
CA THR A 5 17.04 -19.51 -0.91
C THR A 5 17.32 -18.03 -1.23
N SER A 6 18.10 -17.75 -2.28
CA SER A 6 18.51 -16.38 -2.63
C SER A 6 17.38 -15.57 -3.26
N ASP A 7 16.64 -16.14 -4.21
CA ASP A 7 15.51 -15.48 -4.90
C ASP A 7 14.37 -15.14 -3.94
N LYS A 8 14.07 -16.05 -2.99
CA LYS A 8 13.07 -15.77 -1.96
C LYS A 8 13.47 -14.58 -1.09
N LYS A 9 14.76 -14.45 -0.73
CA LYS A 9 15.27 -13.36 0.11
C LYS A 9 15.14 -12.01 -0.58
N GLU A 10 15.44 -11.96 -1.88
CA GLU A 10 15.28 -10.77 -2.72
C GLU A 10 13.80 -10.35 -2.85
N LEU A 11 12.88 -11.31 -2.98
CA LEU A 11 11.43 -11.03 -2.97
C LEU A 11 10.97 -10.48 -1.61
N ARG A 12 11.40 -11.07 -0.49
CA ARG A 12 11.07 -10.58 0.85
C ARG A 12 11.56 -9.16 1.08
N ASN A 13 12.77 -8.84 0.61
CA ASN A 13 13.32 -7.49 0.72
C ASN A 13 12.56 -6.48 -0.16
N SER A 14 12.22 -6.86 -1.40
CA SER A 14 11.45 -5.99 -2.30
C SER A 14 10.03 -5.74 -1.77
N ASP A 15 9.41 -6.76 -1.17
CA ASP A 15 8.09 -6.65 -0.57
C ASP A 15 8.12 -5.81 0.73
N GLU A 16 9.20 -5.89 1.53
CA GLU A 16 9.44 -4.97 2.67
C GLU A 16 9.55 -3.51 2.21
N VAL A 17 10.35 -3.22 1.18
CA VAL A 17 10.48 -1.86 0.64
C VAL A 17 9.14 -1.35 0.10
N ALA A 18 8.36 -2.21 -0.56
CA ALA A 18 7.02 -1.86 -1.03
C ALA A 18 6.06 -1.55 0.12
N LEU A 19 6.14 -2.28 1.24
CA LEU A 19 5.36 -2.02 2.46
C LEU A 19 5.74 -0.68 3.10
N GLU A 20 7.02 -0.36 3.19
CA GLU A 20 7.47 0.94 3.72
C GLU A 20 7.02 2.11 2.83
N LEU A 21 7.14 1.97 1.51
CA LEU A 21 6.68 2.97 0.55
C LEU A 21 5.16 3.19 0.64
N MET A 22 4.39 2.10 0.70
CA MET A 22 2.94 2.15 0.88
C MET A 22 2.57 2.88 2.18
N LYS A 23 3.20 2.52 3.30
CA LYS A 23 2.97 3.18 4.60
C LYS A 23 3.30 4.66 4.54
N PHE A 24 4.41 5.03 3.92
CA PHE A 24 4.81 6.42 3.74
C PHE A 24 3.74 7.20 2.97
N ILE A 25 3.26 6.69 1.83
CA ILE A 25 2.21 7.33 1.03
C ILE A 25 0.91 7.45 1.84
N ALA A 26 0.47 6.37 2.49
CA ALA A 26 -0.78 6.37 3.24
C ALA A 26 -0.78 7.35 4.42
N VAL A 27 0.34 7.48 5.13
CA VAL A 27 0.48 8.40 6.26
C VAL A 27 0.61 9.85 5.80
N THR A 28 1.41 10.11 4.76
CA THR A 28 1.69 11.48 4.30
C THR A 28 0.52 12.12 3.56
N THR A 29 -0.21 11.33 2.76
CA THR A 29 -1.31 11.84 1.92
C THR A 29 -2.69 11.64 2.55
N GLY A 30 -2.78 10.82 3.60
CA GLY A 30 -4.07 10.35 4.08
C GLY A 30 -4.79 9.46 3.05
N TYR A 31 -4.05 8.79 2.16
CA TYR A 31 -4.61 7.91 1.12
C TYR A 31 -5.69 7.01 1.70
N GLY A 32 -6.82 6.87 1.00
CA GLY A 32 -7.92 6.00 1.40
C GLY A 32 -8.74 6.48 2.61
N LYS A 33 -8.22 7.40 3.45
CA LYS A 33 -9.01 8.06 4.49
C LYS A 33 -9.95 9.05 3.80
N GLY A 34 -11.27 8.89 3.99
CA GLY A 34 -12.25 9.80 3.42
C GLY A 34 -11.98 11.24 3.84
N VAL A 35 -12.18 12.20 2.94
CA VAL A 35 -12.08 13.62 3.29
C VAL A 35 -13.19 13.93 4.30
N PRO A 36 -12.86 14.45 5.50
CA PRO A 36 -13.89 14.89 6.43
C PRO A 36 -14.59 16.10 5.79
N THR A 37 -15.79 15.87 5.26
CA THR A 37 -16.62 16.93 4.70
C THR A 37 -17.44 17.54 5.84
N ALA A 38 -17.23 18.83 6.09
CA ALA A 38 -18.09 19.59 6.99
C ALA A 38 -19.39 19.92 6.25
N GLY A 39 -20.52 19.39 6.73
CA GLY A 39 -21.85 19.66 6.18
C GLY A 39 -22.76 18.44 6.21
N PHE A 40 -24.04 18.62 6.55
CA PHE A 40 -25.06 17.58 6.75
C PHE A 40 -25.47 16.79 5.48
N GLY A 41 -24.67 16.79 4.41
CA GLY A 41 -24.99 16.14 3.14
C GLY A 41 -23.80 15.56 2.37
N GLY A 42 -22.60 15.52 2.95
CA GLY A 42 -21.46 14.84 2.34
C GLY A 42 -21.59 13.33 2.51
N LYS A 43 -21.31 12.56 1.44
CA LYS A 43 -21.10 11.10 1.56
C LYS A 43 -20.18 10.85 2.76
N GLY A 44 -20.65 10.05 3.71
CA GLY A 44 -19.95 9.79 4.97
C GLY A 44 -18.51 9.34 4.75
N PRO A 45 -17.66 9.42 5.80
CA PRO A 45 -16.27 8.96 5.69
C PRO A 45 -16.25 7.52 5.15
N ARG A 46 -15.30 7.26 4.24
CA ARG A 46 -15.07 5.93 3.65
C ARG A 46 -15.10 4.87 4.75
N SER A 47 -15.79 3.76 4.52
CA SER A 47 -15.83 2.66 5.48
C SER A 47 -14.43 2.09 5.70
N SER A 48 -14.23 1.44 6.85
CA SER A 48 -12.95 0.77 7.16
C SER A 48 -12.58 -0.31 6.14
N GLU A 49 -13.59 -0.94 5.54
CA GLU A 49 -13.42 -1.96 4.49
C GLU A 49 -12.90 -1.33 3.19
N GLU A 50 -13.55 -0.26 2.71
CA GLU A 50 -13.05 0.51 1.56
C GLU A 50 -11.65 1.09 1.78
N TYR A 51 -11.34 1.44 3.03
CA TYR A 51 -10.00 1.91 3.39
C TYR A 51 -8.97 0.78 3.27
N ALA A 52 -9.30 -0.42 3.76
CA ALA A 52 -8.44 -1.60 3.64
C ALA A 52 -8.22 -1.97 2.16
N ASP A 53 -9.26 -1.99 1.34
CA ASP A 53 -9.14 -2.25 -0.10
C ASP A 53 -8.23 -1.23 -0.79
N SER A 54 -8.39 0.06 -0.47
CA SER A 54 -7.53 1.12 -0.99
C SER A 54 -6.06 0.86 -0.63
N LEU A 55 -5.78 0.45 0.60
CA LEU A 55 -4.43 0.14 1.07
C LEU A 55 -3.83 -1.09 0.36
N ILE A 56 -4.64 -2.12 0.11
CA ILE A 56 -4.22 -3.32 -0.62
C ILE A 56 -3.85 -2.97 -2.07
N GLU A 57 -4.69 -2.20 -2.76
CA GLU A 57 -4.41 -1.74 -4.13
C GLU A 57 -3.13 -0.90 -4.20
N LEU A 58 -2.93 -0.01 -3.20
CA LEU A 58 -1.72 0.81 -3.11
C LEU A 58 -0.47 -0.07 -2.92
N PHE A 59 -0.55 -1.11 -2.11
CA PHE A 59 0.56 -2.04 -1.92
C PHE A 59 0.93 -2.75 -3.23
N GLU A 60 -0.03 -3.27 -3.99
CA GLU A 60 0.23 -3.93 -5.28
C GLU A 60 0.92 -3.00 -6.27
N ARG A 61 0.50 -1.73 -6.31
CA ARG A 61 1.16 -0.70 -7.11
C ARG A 61 2.59 -0.45 -6.65
N CYS A 62 2.81 -0.28 -5.34
CA CYS A 62 4.14 -0.06 -4.78
C CYS A 62 5.07 -1.24 -5.10
N ARG A 63 4.57 -2.46 -4.96
CA ARG A 63 5.31 -3.70 -5.29
C ARG A 63 5.70 -3.76 -6.76
N THR A 64 4.80 -3.38 -7.66
CA THR A 64 5.06 -3.32 -9.09
C THR A 64 6.13 -2.28 -9.42
N VAL A 65 6.11 -1.11 -8.78
CA VAL A 65 7.11 -0.06 -8.97
C VAL A 65 8.48 -0.50 -8.46
N VAL A 66 8.57 -1.02 -7.24
CA VAL A 66 9.85 -1.48 -6.64
C VAL A 66 10.50 -2.57 -7.50
N ARG A 67 9.72 -3.52 -8.01
CA ARG A 67 10.21 -4.58 -8.90
C ARG A 67 10.62 -4.10 -10.29
N LYS A 68 10.14 -2.95 -10.75
CA LYS A 68 10.54 -2.34 -12.04
C LYS A 68 11.82 -1.51 -11.93
N VAL A 69 12.11 -0.97 -10.74
CA VAL A 69 13.27 -0.11 -10.49
C VAL A 69 14.55 -0.92 -10.22
N LYS A 70 14.38 -2.22 -9.94
CA LYS A 70 15.46 -3.18 -9.72
C LYS A 70 15.85 -3.86 -11.04
#